data_AF-A0A6C0B6J4-F1
#
_entry.id   AF-A0A6C0B6J4-F1
#
_cell.length_a   1.000
_cell.length_b   1.000
_cell.length_c   1.000
_cell.angle_alpha   90.00
_cell.angle_beta   90.00
_cell.angle_gamma   90.00
#
_symmetry.space_group_name_H-M   'P 1'
#
loop_
_entity.id
_entity.type
_entity.pdbx_description
1 polymer ?
#
loop_
_entity_poly.entity_id
_entity_poly.type
_entity_poly.pdbx_seq_one_letter_code
_entity_poly.pdbx_strand_id
1 'polypeptide(L)'
;MANRTARIADARNCLLQHIRQSYSDFEFFAMIDANNYSCVGEVNLDSVSSVLQRNDWDSISFHRGGGYYDMWALSYTPYIYSFQHFTEMKRVIEDMRKHFHFLLMDYITNRPTELIPVYSSFNGFAIYRTPKFLNCSYSDVIHTELLPDFQEQVRMYGPPVQILTGDCEHRKFHLEAIRKNGARIRISTQHVFRKLENPPEGLQGPA
;
A
#
# COMPACT_ATOMS: atom_id res chain seq x y z
N MET A 1 21.98 -3.29 -14.78
CA MET A 1 21.31 -4.19 -13.81
C MET A 1 20.05 -3.50 -13.32
N ALA A 2 18.89 -4.16 -13.44
CA ALA A 2 17.66 -3.64 -12.84
C ALA A 2 17.81 -3.54 -11.31
N ASN A 3 17.34 -2.44 -10.70
CA ASN A 3 17.33 -2.28 -9.25
C ASN A 3 16.38 -3.31 -8.61
N ARG A 4 16.43 -3.49 -7.28
CA ARG A 4 15.60 -4.48 -6.57
C ARG A 4 14.10 -4.29 -6.86
N THR A 5 13.63 -3.05 -6.91
CA THR A 5 12.21 -2.69 -7.05
C THR A 5 11.68 -3.01 -8.43
N ALA A 6 12.46 -2.72 -9.49
CA ALA A 6 12.14 -3.11 -10.86
C ALA A 6 11.94 -4.62 -10.99
N ARG A 7 12.82 -5.44 -10.37
CA ARG A 7 12.66 -6.90 -10.37
C ARG A 7 11.40 -7.39 -9.66
N ILE A 8 11.00 -6.71 -8.57
CA ILE A 8 9.75 -7.01 -7.85
C ILE A 8 8.54 -6.64 -8.72
N ALA A 9 8.60 -5.48 -9.40
CA ALA A 9 7.56 -5.07 -10.34
C ALA A 9 7.39 -6.09 -11.47
N ASP A 10 8.48 -6.55 -12.08
CA ASP A 10 8.47 -7.60 -13.11
C ASP A 10 7.84 -8.90 -12.60
N ALA A 11 8.26 -9.37 -11.43
CA ALA A 11 7.71 -10.60 -10.83
C ALA A 11 6.20 -10.50 -10.59
N ARG A 12 5.72 -9.37 -10.06
CA ARG A 12 4.28 -9.17 -9.84
C ARG A 12 3.50 -8.97 -11.14
N ASN A 13 4.10 -8.37 -12.15
CA ASN A 13 3.50 -8.29 -13.48
C ASN A 13 3.34 -9.68 -14.12
N CYS A 14 4.28 -10.61 -13.89
CA CYS A 14 4.11 -12.01 -14.27
C CYS A 14 2.93 -12.67 -13.54
N LEU A 15 2.75 -12.41 -12.23
CA LEU A 15 1.57 -12.90 -11.48
C LEU A 15 0.27 -12.33 -12.04
N LEU A 16 0.22 -11.02 -12.32
CA LEU A 16 -0.94 -10.40 -12.96
C LEU A 16 -1.24 -11.01 -14.32
N GLN A 17 -0.21 -11.31 -15.12
CA GLN A 17 -0.39 -11.96 -16.40
C GLN A 17 -1.00 -13.35 -16.25
N HIS A 18 -0.58 -14.11 -15.26
CA HIS A 18 -1.17 -15.41 -14.95
C HIS A 18 -2.65 -15.28 -14.53
N ILE A 19 -2.98 -14.29 -13.69
CA ILE A 19 -4.37 -14.02 -13.30
C ILE A 19 -5.21 -13.65 -14.52
N ARG A 20 -4.72 -12.80 -15.43
CA ARG A 20 -5.43 -12.45 -16.67
C ARG A 20 -5.75 -13.66 -17.55
N GLN A 21 -4.85 -14.64 -17.59
CA GLN A 21 -4.96 -15.80 -18.46
C GLN A 21 -5.84 -16.90 -17.87
N SER A 22 -5.78 -17.08 -16.54
CA SER A 22 -6.33 -18.28 -15.88
C SER A 22 -7.43 -17.98 -14.87
N TYR A 23 -7.52 -16.76 -14.36
CA TYR A 23 -8.36 -16.39 -13.20
C TYR A 23 -9.01 -15.01 -13.36
N SER A 24 -9.28 -14.57 -14.59
CA SER A 24 -9.84 -13.24 -14.85
C SER A 24 -11.28 -13.08 -14.38
N ASP A 25 -11.97 -14.21 -14.17
CA ASP A 25 -13.34 -14.34 -13.70
C ASP A 25 -13.48 -14.26 -12.16
N PHE A 26 -12.38 -14.38 -11.42
CA PHE A 26 -12.40 -14.29 -9.97
C PHE A 26 -12.71 -12.86 -9.56
N GLU A 27 -13.64 -12.64 -8.62
CA GLU A 27 -14.01 -11.29 -8.17
C GLU A 27 -12.83 -10.55 -7.52
N PHE A 28 -11.99 -11.30 -6.81
CA PHE A 28 -10.86 -10.78 -6.06
C PHE A 28 -9.58 -11.56 -6.34
N PHE A 29 -8.44 -10.88 -6.22
CA PHE A 29 -7.15 -11.49 -6.00
C PHE A 29 -6.45 -10.81 -4.82
N ALA A 30 -5.49 -11.50 -4.20
CA ALA A 30 -4.64 -10.93 -3.16
C ALA A 30 -3.18 -10.90 -3.62
N MET A 31 -2.44 -9.89 -3.18
CA MET A 31 -0.99 -9.82 -3.31
C MET A 31 -0.39 -9.88 -1.92
N ILE A 32 0.60 -10.76 -1.74
CA ILE A 32 1.24 -11.01 -0.45
C ILE A 32 2.75 -11.03 -0.65
N ASP A 33 3.47 -10.31 0.20
CA ASP A 33 4.93 -10.41 0.25
C ASP A 33 5.34 -11.68 1.00
N ALA A 34 6.08 -12.57 0.36
CA ALA A 34 6.57 -13.80 0.98
C ALA A 34 7.90 -13.56 1.72
N ASN A 35 7.86 -12.79 2.82
CA ASN A 35 9.02 -12.55 3.67
C ASN A 35 8.70 -12.77 5.15
N ASN A 36 9.76 -12.78 5.97
CA ASN A 36 9.69 -13.01 7.42
C ASN A 36 9.06 -11.86 8.22
N TYR A 37 8.42 -10.88 7.56
CA TYR A 37 7.66 -9.82 8.22
C TYR A 37 6.20 -9.76 7.79
N SER A 38 5.87 -10.10 6.54
CA SER A 38 4.53 -9.96 5.95
C SER A 38 3.58 -11.11 6.21
N CYS A 39 4.09 -12.30 6.51
CA CYS A 39 3.30 -13.52 6.73
C CYS A 39 3.55 -14.10 8.13
N VAL A 40 3.51 -13.24 9.15
CA VAL A 40 3.81 -13.64 10.54
C VAL A 40 2.52 -13.67 11.34
N GLY A 41 2.22 -14.83 11.94
CA GLY A 41 0.98 -15.05 12.69
C GLY A 41 -0.11 -15.74 11.86
N GLU A 42 -1.17 -16.18 12.55
CA GLU A 42 -2.34 -16.76 11.91
C GLU A 42 -3.15 -15.71 11.16
N VAL A 43 -3.71 -16.07 10.00
CA VAL A 43 -4.63 -15.19 9.28
C VAL A 43 -5.91 -15.02 10.09
N ASN A 44 -6.29 -13.77 10.36
CA ASN A 44 -7.54 -13.40 10.98
C ASN A 44 -8.66 -13.40 9.92
N LEU A 45 -9.33 -14.54 9.76
CA LEU A 45 -10.41 -14.71 8.80
C LEU A 45 -11.62 -13.80 9.06
N ASP A 46 -11.86 -13.39 10.31
CA ASP A 46 -12.95 -12.47 10.63
C ASP A 46 -12.69 -11.09 10.01
N SER A 47 -11.44 -10.62 10.09
CA SER A 47 -11.04 -9.37 9.46
C SER A 47 -11.12 -9.41 7.95
N VAL A 48 -10.68 -10.50 7.33
CA VAL A 48 -10.83 -10.70 5.87
C VAL A 48 -12.30 -10.73 5.48
N SER A 49 -13.12 -11.53 6.17
CA SER A 49 -14.55 -11.68 5.87
C SER A 49 -15.30 -10.36 6.01
N SER A 50 -14.99 -9.58 7.04
CA SER A 50 -15.63 -8.29 7.29
C SER A 50 -15.39 -7.28 6.16
N VAL A 51 -14.20 -7.28 5.53
CA VAL A 51 -13.93 -6.36 4.42
C VAL A 51 -14.50 -6.87 3.10
N LEU A 52 -14.54 -8.18 2.88
CA LEU A 52 -15.13 -8.77 1.68
C LEU A 52 -16.65 -8.50 1.57
N GLN A 53 -17.33 -8.30 2.70
CA GLN A 53 -18.74 -7.89 2.74
C GLN A 53 -18.98 -6.41 2.37
N ARG A 54 -17.92 -5.62 2.17
CA ARG A 54 -18.02 -4.18 1.88
C ARG A 54 -17.85 -3.87 0.40
N ASN A 55 -18.54 -2.82 -0.05
CA ASN A 55 -18.50 -2.34 -1.43
C ASN A 55 -17.90 -0.94 -1.58
N ASP A 56 -17.28 -0.39 -0.54
CA ASP A 56 -16.72 0.97 -0.49
C ASP A 56 -15.20 1.04 -0.75
N TRP A 57 -14.61 -0.06 -1.20
CA TRP A 57 -13.20 -0.20 -1.59
C TRP A 57 -13.04 -1.03 -2.87
N ASP A 58 -11.91 -0.84 -3.56
CA ASP A 58 -11.48 -1.64 -4.72
C ASP A 58 -10.09 -2.23 -4.52
N SER A 59 -9.24 -1.59 -3.71
CA SER A 59 -8.06 -2.21 -3.09
C SER A 59 -8.06 -1.93 -1.60
N ILE A 60 -7.74 -2.94 -0.80
CA ILE A 60 -7.69 -2.83 0.66
C ILE A 60 -6.42 -3.46 1.23
N SER A 61 -5.68 -2.66 1.99
CA SER A 61 -4.56 -3.10 2.82
C SER A 61 -4.91 -2.99 4.30
N PHE A 62 -4.11 -3.57 5.18
CA PHE A 62 -4.45 -3.73 6.60
C PHE A 62 -3.40 -3.10 7.51
N HIS A 63 -3.85 -2.66 8.68
CA HIS A 63 -2.97 -2.26 9.76
C HIS A 63 -2.32 -3.50 10.41
N ARG A 64 -1.17 -3.32 11.09
CA ARG A 64 -0.44 -4.39 11.79
C ARG A 64 -0.19 -4.02 13.25
N GLY A 65 -0.47 -4.95 14.16
CA GLY A 65 -0.61 -4.72 15.61
C GLY A 65 0.66 -4.32 16.37
N GLY A 66 1.83 -4.34 15.76
CA GLY A 66 3.10 -3.93 16.41
C GLY A 66 3.67 -2.62 15.86
N GLY A 67 2.79 -1.70 15.43
CA GLY A 67 3.18 -0.30 15.17
C GLY A 67 3.93 -0.04 13.86
N TYR A 68 4.07 -1.04 13.00
CA TYR A 68 4.70 -0.87 11.68
C TYR A 68 3.64 -0.71 10.58
N TYR A 69 3.87 0.30 9.74
CA TYR A 69 3.21 0.43 8.44
C TYR A 69 4.27 0.79 7.39
N ASP A 70 4.21 0.16 6.23
CA ASP A 70 5.13 0.46 5.13
C ASP A 70 4.82 1.84 4.52
N MET A 71 5.58 2.83 4.98
CA MET A 71 5.44 4.22 4.54
C MET A 71 5.87 4.44 3.09
N TRP A 72 6.67 3.54 2.50
CA TRP A 72 7.17 3.71 1.13
C TRP A 72 6.07 3.42 0.11
N ALA A 73 5.22 2.43 0.37
CA ALA A 73 4.04 2.14 -0.43
C ALA A 73 2.87 3.12 -0.17
N LEU A 74 2.94 3.90 0.91
CA LEU A 74 1.86 4.76 1.37
C LEU A 74 1.85 6.12 0.62
N SER A 75 0.65 6.56 0.24
CA SER A 75 0.39 7.84 -0.44
C SER A 75 -0.97 8.37 -0.02
N TYR A 76 -1.03 9.53 0.63
CA TYR A 76 -2.27 10.17 1.10
C TYR A 76 -2.00 11.67 1.31
N THR A 77 -3.02 12.52 1.34
CA THR A 77 -2.78 13.97 1.53
C THR A 77 -2.23 14.28 2.94
N PRO A 78 -1.18 15.11 3.08
CA PRO A 78 -0.43 15.80 2.02
C PRO A 78 0.76 15.00 1.43
N TYR A 79 1.10 13.84 1.98
CA TYR A 79 2.21 12.95 1.57
C TYR A 79 1.89 12.10 0.32
N ILE A 80 1.79 12.73 -0.85
CA ILE A 80 1.38 12.10 -2.12
C ILE A 80 2.57 11.62 -2.96
N TYR A 81 3.64 12.40 -3.00
CA TYR A 81 4.90 12.00 -3.63
C TYR A 81 5.71 11.17 -2.64
N SER A 82 6.42 10.16 -3.14
CA SER A 82 7.22 9.27 -2.31
C SER A 82 8.33 10.04 -1.57
N PHE A 83 8.40 9.83 -0.25
CA PHE A 83 9.35 10.54 0.61
C PHE A 83 10.81 10.31 0.22
N GLN A 84 11.12 9.17 -0.43
CA GLN A 84 12.47 8.81 -0.89
C GLN A 84 13.06 9.78 -1.91
N HIS A 85 12.21 10.60 -2.54
CA HIS A 85 12.58 11.52 -3.60
C HIS A 85 12.63 12.97 -3.11
N PHE A 86 12.82 13.21 -1.82
CA PHE A 86 13.07 14.55 -1.28
C PHE A 86 14.48 14.61 -0.70
N THR A 87 15.16 15.76 -0.87
CA THR A 87 16.47 15.99 -0.25
C THR A 87 16.40 15.79 1.27
N GLU A 88 15.31 16.25 1.89
CA GLU A 88 15.02 16.11 3.32
C GLU A 88 14.28 14.79 3.66
N MET A 89 14.58 13.69 2.95
CA MET A 89 13.90 12.39 3.06
C MET A 89 13.62 11.97 4.52
N LYS A 90 14.60 12.15 5.42
CA LYS A 90 14.49 11.80 6.85
C LYS A 90 13.40 12.60 7.57
N ARG A 91 13.35 13.91 7.33
CA ARG A 91 12.32 14.77 7.91
C ARG A 91 10.94 14.41 7.35
N VAL A 92 10.83 14.19 6.04
CA VAL A 92 9.56 13.82 5.40
C VAL A 92 9.01 12.53 6.01
N ILE A 93 9.83 11.48 6.16
CA ILE A 93 9.36 10.20 6.72
C ILE A 93 8.99 10.31 8.20
N GLU A 94 9.69 11.12 8.99
CA GLU A 94 9.36 11.34 10.40
C GLU A 94 8.01 12.05 10.57
N ASP A 95 7.79 13.12 9.81
CA ASP A 95 6.53 13.86 9.83
C ASP A 95 5.37 13.01 9.30
N MET A 96 5.60 12.27 8.20
CA MET A 96 4.63 11.33 7.63
C MET A 96 4.25 10.24 8.64
N ARG A 97 5.20 9.64 9.35
CA ARG A 97 4.92 8.64 10.39
C ARG A 97 4.08 9.20 11.52
N LYS A 98 4.44 10.39 12.05
CA LYS A 98 3.69 11.05 13.12
C LYS A 98 2.26 11.35 12.66
N HIS A 99 2.11 11.94 11.48
CA HIS A 99 0.80 12.28 10.93
C HIS A 99 -0.04 11.03 10.66
N PHE A 100 0.53 10.00 10.05
CA PHE A 100 -0.20 8.76 9.80
C PHE A 100 -0.61 8.07 11.09
N HIS A 101 0.23 8.10 12.13
CA HIS A 101 -0.12 7.57 13.44
C HIS A 101 -1.37 8.27 14.00
N PHE A 102 -1.43 9.61 13.99
CA PHE A 102 -2.61 10.33 14.45
C PHE A 102 -3.86 10.02 13.60
N LEU A 103 -3.71 9.99 12.27
CA LEU A 103 -4.80 9.61 11.37
C LEU A 103 -5.33 8.21 11.66
N LEU A 104 -4.43 7.25 11.85
CA LEU A 104 -4.78 5.87 12.15
C LEU A 104 -5.49 5.76 13.51
N MET A 105 -4.98 6.43 14.54
CA MET A 105 -5.62 6.44 15.86
C MET A 105 -7.01 7.07 15.82
N ASP A 106 -7.19 8.16 15.06
CA ASP A 106 -8.51 8.77 14.84
C ASP A 106 -9.50 7.76 14.23
N TYR A 107 -9.09 7.03 13.20
CA TYR A 107 -9.94 6.01 12.58
C TYR A 107 -10.22 4.82 13.50
N ILE A 108 -9.28 4.45 14.35
CA ILE A 108 -9.48 3.38 15.35
C ILE A 108 -10.46 3.82 16.44
N THR A 109 -10.31 5.04 16.96
CA THR A 109 -11.05 5.51 18.13
C THR A 109 -12.39 6.14 17.77
N ASN A 110 -12.41 7.02 16.75
CA ASN A 110 -13.55 7.88 16.45
C ASN A 110 -14.36 7.40 15.24
N ARG A 111 -13.75 6.62 14.33
CA ARG A 111 -14.39 6.18 13.06
C ARG A 111 -14.19 4.67 12.79
N PRO A 112 -14.48 3.77 13.76
CA PRO A 112 -14.07 2.36 13.72
C PRO A 112 -14.71 1.54 12.58
N THR A 113 -15.78 2.03 11.97
CA THR A 113 -16.46 1.38 10.83
C THR A 113 -16.02 1.91 9.47
N GLU A 114 -15.20 2.96 9.45
CA GLU A 114 -14.73 3.61 8.24
C GLU A 114 -13.36 3.07 7.79
N LEU A 115 -13.12 3.17 6.50
CA LEU A 115 -11.83 2.83 5.90
C LEU A 115 -11.06 4.12 5.57
N ILE A 116 -9.74 4.12 5.77
CA ILE A 116 -8.92 5.30 5.49
C ILE A 116 -8.73 5.43 3.98
N PRO A 117 -9.18 6.54 3.35
CA PRO A 117 -8.95 6.78 1.94
C PRO A 117 -7.51 7.20 1.68
N VAL A 118 -6.88 6.55 0.71
CA VAL A 118 -5.50 6.82 0.30
C VAL A 118 -5.39 6.73 -1.22
N TYR A 119 -4.27 7.15 -1.77
CA TYR A 119 -3.93 6.99 -3.19
C TYR A 119 -3.11 5.73 -3.47
N SER A 120 -2.35 5.28 -2.49
CA SER A 120 -1.61 4.02 -2.53
C SER A 120 -1.37 3.52 -1.12
N SER A 121 -1.46 2.22 -0.92
CA SER A 121 -1.10 1.57 0.32
C SER A 121 -0.82 0.10 0.09
N PHE A 122 0.24 -0.41 0.69
CA PHE A 122 0.49 -1.84 0.78
C PHE A 122 1.34 -2.09 2.01
N ASN A 123 0.88 -3.01 2.87
CA ASN A 123 1.60 -3.32 4.11
C ASN A 123 1.82 -4.83 4.20
N GLY A 124 2.44 -5.40 3.16
CA GLY A 124 2.75 -6.84 3.05
C GLY A 124 1.59 -7.69 2.55
N PHE A 125 0.35 -7.24 2.69
CA PHE A 125 -0.85 -7.92 2.22
C PHE A 125 -1.89 -6.90 1.75
N ALA A 126 -2.49 -7.14 0.58
CA ALA A 126 -3.65 -6.40 0.10
C ALA A 126 -4.56 -7.27 -0.77
N ILE A 127 -5.86 -6.97 -0.73
CA ILE A 127 -6.89 -7.59 -1.57
C ILE A 127 -7.33 -6.58 -2.62
N TYR A 128 -7.58 -7.04 -3.83
CA TYR A 128 -7.91 -6.24 -4.99
C TYR A 128 -9.16 -6.79 -5.66
N ARG A 129 -10.06 -5.91 -6.08
CA ARG A 129 -11.14 -6.25 -7.01
C ARG A 129 -10.57 -6.45 -8.39
N THR A 130 -10.52 -7.70 -8.86
CA THR A 130 -9.95 -8.10 -10.15
C THR A 130 -10.29 -7.15 -11.31
N PRO A 131 -11.57 -6.80 -11.59
CA PRO A 131 -11.92 -5.98 -12.75
C PRO A 131 -11.35 -4.55 -12.69
N LYS A 132 -10.93 -4.06 -11.52
CA LYS A 132 -10.34 -2.73 -11.34
C LYS A 132 -8.84 -2.67 -11.57
N PHE A 133 -8.17 -3.82 -11.70
CA PHE A 133 -6.70 -3.88 -11.67
C PHE A 133 -6.08 -4.68 -12.82
N LEU A 134 -6.83 -5.53 -13.54
CA LEU A 134 -6.24 -6.35 -14.61
C LEU A 134 -5.67 -5.54 -15.78
N ASN A 135 -6.16 -4.33 -16.06
CA ASN A 135 -5.59 -3.44 -17.11
C ASN A 135 -4.50 -2.49 -16.58
N CYS A 136 -3.98 -2.74 -15.37
CA CYS A 136 -2.90 -1.98 -14.73
C CYS A 136 -1.61 -2.81 -14.64
N SER A 137 -0.50 -2.18 -14.29
CA SER A 137 0.80 -2.84 -14.09
C SER A 137 1.62 -2.18 -13.01
N TYR A 138 2.48 -2.96 -12.35
CA TYR A 138 3.49 -2.50 -11.41
C TYR A 138 4.66 -1.86 -12.15
N SER A 139 5.27 -0.82 -11.56
CA SER A 139 6.50 -0.20 -12.07
C SER A 139 7.18 0.61 -10.97
N ASP A 140 8.52 0.56 -10.89
CA ASP A 140 9.31 1.42 -10.01
C ASP A 140 9.54 2.83 -10.58
N VAL A 141 9.01 3.10 -11.78
CA VAL A 141 9.05 4.41 -12.42
C VAL A 141 7.93 5.29 -11.88
N ILE A 142 8.26 6.53 -11.57
CA ILE A 142 7.30 7.56 -11.17
C ILE A 142 6.65 8.14 -12.41
N HIS A 143 5.33 7.96 -12.49
CA HIS A 143 4.47 8.53 -13.51
C HIS A 143 3.80 9.79 -12.97
N THR A 144 4.45 10.94 -13.13
CA THR A 144 4.00 12.21 -12.56
C THR A 144 2.61 12.62 -13.04
N GLU A 145 2.24 12.20 -14.25
CA GLU A 145 0.91 12.41 -14.83
C GLU A 145 -0.21 11.68 -14.07
N LEU A 146 0.12 10.62 -13.33
CA LEU A 146 -0.85 9.87 -12.52
C LEU A 146 -1.03 10.45 -11.11
N LEU A 147 -0.13 11.33 -10.66
CA LEU A 147 -0.16 11.86 -9.31
C LEU A 147 -1.31 12.87 -9.14
N PRO A 148 -2.06 12.79 -8.03
CA PRO A 148 -2.90 13.89 -7.58
C PRO A 148 -2.07 15.16 -7.29
N ASP A 149 -2.74 16.29 -7.07
CA ASP A 149 -2.07 17.51 -6.66
C ASP A 149 -1.28 17.32 -5.36
N PHE A 150 0.04 17.51 -5.44
CA PHE A 150 0.98 17.40 -4.32
C PHE A 150 1.70 18.73 -4.00
N GLN A 151 1.15 19.87 -4.44
CA GLN A 151 1.74 21.20 -4.19
C GLN A 151 1.90 21.50 -2.70
N GLU A 152 1.03 20.97 -1.84
CA GLU A 152 1.18 21.12 -0.39
C GLU A 152 2.46 20.47 0.13
N GLN A 153 2.76 19.24 -0.32
CA GLN A 153 4.01 18.57 0.03
C GLN A 153 5.23 19.36 -0.46
N VAL A 154 5.16 19.94 -1.66
CA VAL A 154 6.22 20.79 -2.22
C VAL A 154 6.42 22.05 -1.37
N ARG A 155 5.34 22.68 -0.89
CA ARG A 155 5.44 23.83 0.02
C ARG A 155 6.10 23.44 1.36
N MET A 156 5.85 22.24 1.86
CA MET A 156 6.40 21.77 3.13
C MET A 156 7.88 21.39 3.06
N TYR A 157 8.31 20.79 1.95
CA TYR A 157 9.62 20.11 1.87
C TYR A 157 10.49 20.52 0.67
N GLY A 158 10.02 21.43 -0.18
CA GLY A 158 10.65 21.76 -1.46
C GLY A 158 10.28 20.77 -2.57
N PRO A 159 10.74 21.02 -3.81
CA PRO A 159 10.47 20.13 -4.93
C PRO A 159 11.18 18.77 -4.76
N PRO A 160 10.59 17.67 -5.25
CA PRO A 160 11.27 16.38 -5.25
C PRO A 160 12.50 16.41 -6.16
N VAL A 161 13.48 15.55 -5.88
CA VAL A 161 14.65 15.32 -6.73
C VAL A 161 14.18 14.72 -8.06
N GLN A 162 14.85 15.08 -9.17
CA GLN A 162 14.49 14.64 -10.53
C GLN A 162 14.94 13.19 -10.82
N ILE A 163 14.74 12.28 -9.87
CA ILE A 163 14.96 10.84 -10.03
C ILE A 163 13.59 10.19 -10.09
N LEU A 164 13.23 9.66 -11.26
CA LEU A 164 11.93 9.07 -11.53
C LEU A 164 11.91 7.55 -11.44
N THR A 165 12.94 6.91 -10.90
CA THR A 165 13.05 5.45 -10.78
C THR A 165 13.31 5.03 -9.35
N GLY A 166 13.08 3.76 -9.02
CA GLY A 166 13.31 3.24 -7.68
C GLY A 166 12.25 3.65 -6.67
N ASP A 167 11.05 4.04 -7.12
CA ASP A 167 9.90 4.22 -6.23
C ASP A 167 9.16 2.89 -5.98
N CYS A 168 8.29 2.85 -4.98
CA CYS A 168 7.49 1.67 -4.66
C CYS A 168 6.57 1.32 -5.83
N GLU A 169 6.70 0.08 -6.29
CA GLU A 169 6.00 -0.45 -7.46
C GLU A 169 4.46 -0.44 -7.33
N HIS A 170 3.96 -0.46 -6.10
CA HIS A 170 2.53 -0.36 -5.80
C HIS A 170 1.94 1.00 -6.13
N ARG A 171 2.73 2.08 -6.03
CA ARG A 171 2.21 3.45 -6.21
C ARG A 171 1.66 3.62 -7.61
N LYS A 172 2.45 3.28 -8.63
CA LYS A 172 2.03 3.33 -10.02
C LYS A 172 0.83 2.43 -10.28
N PHE A 173 0.81 1.22 -9.72
CA PHE A 173 -0.30 0.28 -9.89
C PHE A 173 -1.63 0.83 -9.34
N HIS A 174 -1.63 1.40 -8.15
CA HIS A 174 -2.82 1.99 -7.54
C HIS A 174 -3.28 3.26 -8.25
N LEU A 175 -2.36 4.17 -8.59
CA LEU A 175 -2.68 5.41 -9.29
C LEU A 175 -3.21 5.15 -10.70
N GLU A 176 -2.66 4.17 -11.40
CA GLU A 176 -3.16 3.74 -12.70
C GLU A 176 -4.59 3.18 -12.60
N ALA A 177 -4.89 2.39 -11.57
CA ALA A 177 -6.24 1.87 -11.32
C ALA A 177 -7.24 2.98 -10.96
N ILE A 178 -6.82 3.98 -10.17
CA ILE A 178 -7.62 5.18 -9.89
C ILE A 178 -7.96 5.88 -11.21
N ARG A 179 -6.95 6.18 -12.04
CA ARG A 179 -7.14 6.94 -13.28
C ARG A 179 -7.96 6.20 -14.33
N LYS A 180 -7.69 4.90 -14.55
CA LYS A 180 -8.35 4.10 -15.59
C LYS A 180 -9.77 3.67 -15.18
N ASN A 181 -9.94 3.29 -13.91
CA ASN A 181 -11.11 2.51 -13.48
C ASN A 181 -11.86 3.13 -12.31
N GLY A 182 -11.47 4.32 -11.83
CA GLY A 182 -12.07 4.97 -10.67
C GLY A 182 -11.92 4.15 -9.39
N ALA A 183 -10.82 3.39 -9.26
CA ALA A 183 -10.60 2.50 -8.12
C ALA A 183 -10.48 3.29 -6.80
N ARG A 184 -11.06 2.78 -5.73
CA ARG A 184 -10.98 3.32 -4.36
C ARG A 184 -9.97 2.52 -3.57
N ILE A 185 -8.84 3.13 -3.25
CA ILE A 185 -7.78 2.52 -2.44
C ILE A 185 -8.03 2.86 -0.97
N ARG A 186 -7.98 1.85 -0.11
CA ARG A 186 -8.38 1.94 1.28
C ARG A 186 -7.44 1.20 2.22
N ILE A 187 -7.37 1.65 3.46
CA ILE A 187 -6.73 0.94 4.56
C ILE A 187 -7.80 0.56 5.57
N SER A 188 -7.82 -0.72 5.95
CA SER A 188 -8.55 -1.22 7.10
C SER A 188 -7.71 -1.03 8.37
N THR A 189 -8.33 -0.51 9.44
CA THR A 189 -7.72 -0.45 10.77
C THR A 189 -7.60 -1.83 11.42
N GLN A 190 -8.29 -2.83 10.88
CA GLN A 190 -8.22 -4.20 11.35
C GLN A 190 -6.89 -4.88 10.98
N HIS A 191 -6.58 -5.95 11.71
CA HIS A 191 -5.38 -6.75 11.51
C HIS A 191 -5.69 -8.04 10.77
N VAL A 192 -5.02 -8.26 9.63
CA VAL A 192 -5.17 -9.49 8.84
C VAL A 192 -4.35 -10.64 9.40
N PHE A 193 -3.27 -10.37 10.13
CA PHE A 193 -2.51 -11.39 10.85
C PHE A 193 -2.62 -11.14 12.35
N ARG A 194 -2.90 -12.21 13.10
CA ARG A 194 -2.92 -12.17 14.57
C ARG A 194 -1.52 -11.92 15.10
N LYS A 195 -1.44 -11.13 16.17
CA LYS A 195 -0.20 -10.90 16.89
C LYS A 195 0.35 -12.23 17.40
N LEU A 196 1.66 -12.45 17.29
CA LEU A 196 2.29 -13.63 17.87
C LEU A 196 2.66 -13.35 19.32
N GLU A 197 2.19 -14.19 20.25
CA GLU A 197 2.73 -14.19 21.60
C GLU A 197 4.12 -14.86 21.56
N ASN A 198 5.16 -14.13 21.96
CA ASN A 198 6.57 -14.58 21.97
C ASN A 198 7.12 -14.93 20.57
N PRO A 199 7.39 -13.93 19.72
CA PRO A 199 7.96 -14.18 18.38
C PRO A 199 9.30 -14.92 18.43
N PRO A 200 9.56 -15.84 17.48
CA PRO A 200 10.90 -16.33 17.19
C PRO A 200 11.95 -15.22 17.08
N GLU A 201 13.14 -15.45 17.64
CA GLU A 201 14.29 -14.55 17.49
C GLU A 201 14.60 -14.32 16.00
N GLY A 202 14.83 -13.06 15.62
CA GLY A 202 15.17 -12.70 14.23
C GLY A 202 13.98 -12.39 13.32
N LEU A 203 12.74 -12.48 13.81
CA LEU A 203 11.59 -11.88 13.12
C LEU A 203 11.76 -10.35 13.07
N GLN A 204 11.78 -9.80 11.86
CA GLN A 204 11.78 -8.35 11.66
C GLN A 204 10.32 -7.92 11.51
N GLY A 205 9.85 -6.97 12.30
CA GLY A 205 8.51 -6.41 12.16
C GLY A 205 7.66 -6.53 13.43
N PRO A 206 6.39 -6.12 13.34
CA PRO A 206 5.45 -6.13 14.44
C PRO A 206 5.09 -7.57 14.81
N ALA A 207 5.92 -8.19 15.63
CA ALA A 207 5.54 -9.34 16.41
C ALA A 207 4.53 -8.96 17.50
#